data_AF-A0A0M2LG68-F1
#
_entry.id   AF-A0A0M2LG68-F1
#
_cell.length_a   1.000
_cell.length_b   1.000
_cell.length_c   1.000
_cell.angle_alpha   90.00
_cell.angle_beta   90.00
_cell.angle_gamma   90.00
#
_symmetry.space_group_name_H-M   'P 1'
#
loop_
_entity.id
_entity.type
_entity.pdbx_description
1 polymer ?
#
loop_
_entity_poly.entity_id
_entity_poly.type
_entity_poly.pdbx_seq_one_letter_code
_entity_poly.pdbx_strand_id
1 'polypeptide(L)'
;MAPGSRPSTLGRVARAGFQELSEARDRIDGLAALLAEQAGGAANAGVAPVDAETLLDAFAGAADPDTALARLSELAERCPDLCAGLGASEWARLCRLAGASPALAEFFTRNPRDLARLLRDGGRVPDAAEARHELLAAVGAADPIPGTVVADPAVADDPAVAAGQRVPIASSSDESAWNALRTRYRELLAELMVADLERGAAAGEPAPFAEVAAALSDLASAALEAGLAVARRRLLD
;
A
#
# COMPACT_ATOMS: atom_id res chain seq x y z
N MET A 1 -47.41 -2.41 -18.93
CA MET A 1 -46.11 -2.01 -18.36
C MET A 1 -45.43 -3.30 -17.91
N ALA A 2 -44.53 -3.85 -18.73
CA ALA A 2 -43.85 -5.10 -18.38
C ALA A 2 -42.83 -4.84 -17.26
N PRO A 3 -42.70 -5.73 -16.26
CA PRO A 3 -41.66 -5.59 -15.25
C PRO A 3 -40.29 -5.70 -15.93
N GLY A 4 -39.44 -4.68 -15.75
CA GLY A 4 -38.07 -4.71 -16.24
C GLY A 4 -37.35 -5.94 -15.71
N SER A 5 -36.90 -6.82 -16.60
CA SER A 5 -36.16 -8.02 -16.24
C SER A 5 -34.91 -7.62 -15.48
N ARG A 6 -34.74 -8.09 -14.24
CA ARG A 6 -33.48 -7.92 -13.51
C ARG A 6 -32.38 -8.54 -14.36
N PRO A 7 -31.24 -7.85 -14.55
CA PRO A 7 -30.13 -8.41 -15.31
C PRO A 7 -29.72 -9.75 -14.68
N SER A 8 -29.42 -10.75 -15.52
CA SER A 8 -28.86 -12.02 -15.04
C SER A 8 -27.56 -11.76 -14.29
N THR A 9 -27.21 -12.60 -13.32
CA THR A 9 -25.97 -12.48 -12.53
C THR A 9 -24.74 -12.36 -13.44
N LEU A 10 -24.67 -13.16 -14.51
CA LEU A 10 -23.60 -13.06 -15.53
C LEU A 10 -23.59 -11.71 -16.26
N GLY A 11 -24.74 -11.09 -16.47
CA GLY A 11 -24.84 -9.74 -17.04
C GLY A 11 -24.33 -8.65 -16.09
N ARG A 12 -24.34 -8.87 -14.77
CA ARG A 12 -23.66 -7.98 -13.82
C ARG A 12 -22.16 -8.18 -13.84
N VAL A 13 -21.70 -9.43 -13.85
CA VAL A 13 -20.27 -9.78 -13.96
C VAL A 13 -19.65 -9.19 -15.23
N ALA A 14 -20.35 -9.28 -16.37
CA ALA A 14 -19.89 -8.65 -17.62
C ALA A 14 -19.80 -7.12 -17.52
N ARG A 15 -20.76 -6.47 -16.86
CA ARG A 15 -20.73 -5.01 -16.66
C ARG A 15 -19.67 -4.55 -15.67
N ALA A 16 -19.23 -5.44 -14.76
CA ALA A 16 -18.11 -5.20 -13.87
C ALA A 16 -16.75 -5.34 -14.58
N GLY A 17 -16.71 -5.71 -15.87
CA GLY A 17 -15.50 -5.71 -16.70
C GLY A 17 -14.78 -7.06 -16.78
N PHE A 18 -15.30 -8.10 -16.13
CA PHE A 18 -14.73 -9.45 -16.20
C PHE A 18 -14.82 -10.04 -17.60
N GLN A 19 -13.78 -10.76 -18.01
CA GLN A 19 -13.77 -11.52 -19.27
C GLN A 19 -14.30 -12.94 -19.06
N GLU A 20 -13.87 -13.62 -17.99
CA GLU A 20 -14.25 -15.01 -17.70
C GLU A 20 -15.47 -15.09 -16.77
N LEU A 21 -16.65 -14.78 -17.31
CA LEU A 21 -17.85 -14.47 -16.52
C LEU A 21 -18.27 -15.54 -15.50
N SER A 22 -18.30 -16.81 -15.92
CA SER A 22 -18.74 -17.91 -15.04
C SER A 22 -17.72 -18.20 -13.94
N GLU A 23 -16.43 -18.22 -14.31
CA GLU A 23 -15.33 -18.43 -13.37
C GLU A 23 -15.22 -17.27 -12.37
N ALA A 24 -15.36 -16.04 -12.83
CA ALA A 24 -15.38 -14.86 -11.99
C ALA A 24 -16.53 -14.89 -10.98
N ARG A 25 -17.75 -15.23 -11.42
CA ARG A 25 -18.90 -15.42 -10.51
C ARG A 25 -18.58 -16.45 -9.44
N ASP A 26 -18.15 -17.64 -9.84
CA ASP A 26 -17.93 -18.75 -8.90
C ASP A 26 -16.81 -18.42 -7.90
N ARG A 27 -15.75 -17.72 -8.34
CA ARG A 27 -14.69 -17.21 -7.45
C ARG A 27 -15.17 -16.14 -6.49
N ILE A 28 -16.00 -15.20 -6.94
CA ILE A 28 -16.56 -14.16 -6.05
C ILE A 28 -17.45 -14.81 -4.98
N ASP A 29 -18.29 -15.78 -5.36
CA ASP A 29 -19.12 -16.54 -4.43
C ASP A 29 -18.26 -17.32 -3.42
N GLY A 30 -17.20 -17.98 -3.90
CA GLY A 30 -16.25 -18.69 -3.05
C GLY A 30 -15.49 -17.77 -2.08
N LEU A 31 -15.06 -16.59 -2.55
CA LEU A 31 -14.43 -15.59 -1.72
C LEU A 31 -15.39 -15.07 -0.64
N ALA A 32 -16.62 -14.72 -0.99
CA ALA A 32 -17.64 -14.29 -0.03
C ALA A 32 -17.90 -15.36 1.06
N ALA A 33 -17.99 -16.64 0.66
CA ALA A 33 -18.16 -17.74 1.59
C ALA A 33 -16.97 -17.87 2.55
N LEU A 34 -15.73 -17.81 2.04
CA LEU A 34 -14.52 -17.84 2.86
C LEU A 34 -14.50 -16.69 3.88
N LEU A 35 -14.85 -15.46 3.47
CA LEU A 35 -14.89 -14.32 4.39
C LEU A 35 -15.97 -14.48 5.46
N ALA A 36 -17.13 -15.06 5.11
CA ALA A 36 -18.21 -15.32 6.06
C ALA A 36 -17.84 -16.38 7.10
N GLU A 37 -17.10 -17.44 6.70
CA GLU A 37 -16.61 -18.47 7.62
C GLU A 37 -15.62 -17.92 8.66
N GLN A 38 -14.85 -16.90 8.27
CA GLN A 38 -13.80 -16.28 9.08
C GLN A 38 -14.31 -15.05 9.84
N ALA A 39 -15.56 -14.65 9.60
CA ALA A 39 -16.19 -13.53 10.29
C ALA A 39 -16.49 -13.87 11.76
N GLY A 40 -16.47 -12.86 12.62
CA GLY A 40 -16.81 -13.02 14.04
C GLY A 40 -15.69 -13.61 14.91
N GLY A 41 -14.50 -13.86 14.37
CA GLY A 41 -13.30 -14.07 15.16
C GLY A 41 -12.99 -12.85 16.06
N ALA A 42 -12.23 -13.06 17.14
CA ALA A 42 -11.91 -11.99 18.10
C ALA A 42 -11.26 -10.75 17.46
N ALA A 43 -10.51 -10.94 16.35
CA ALA A 43 -9.88 -9.87 15.58
C ALA A 43 -10.87 -9.04 14.74
N ASN A 44 -12.04 -9.60 14.40
CA ASN A 44 -13.02 -9.04 13.46
C ASN A 44 -14.38 -8.77 14.13
N ALA A 45 -14.41 -8.68 15.46
CA ALA A 45 -15.63 -8.43 16.20
C ALA A 45 -16.27 -7.09 15.78
N GLY A 46 -17.48 -7.14 15.22
CA GLY A 46 -18.22 -5.96 14.80
C GLY A 46 -18.07 -5.58 13.33
N VAL A 47 -17.25 -6.29 12.54
CA VAL A 47 -17.22 -6.15 11.08
C VAL A 47 -18.18 -7.18 10.48
N ALA A 48 -19.20 -6.71 9.75
CA ALA A 48 -20.10 -7.59 9.03
C ALA A 48 -19.36 -8.19 7.82
N PRO A 49 -19.48 -9.50 7.56
CA PRO A 49 -18.89 -10.11 6.38
C PRO A 49 -19.43 -9.47 5.10
N VAL A 50 -18.54 -9.23 4.14
CA VAL A 50 -18.88 -8.66 2.85
C VAL A 50 -19.47 -9.76 1.97
N ASP A 51 -20.66 -9.52 1.41
CA ASP A 51 -21.33 -10.48 0.53
C ASP A 51 -20.79 -10.44 -0.90
N ALA A 52 -21.15 -11.46 -1.70
CA ALA A 52 -20.72 -11.59 -3.09
C ALA A 52 -21.12 -10.37 -3.95
N GLU A 53 -22.26 -9.75 -3.64
CA GLU A 53 -22.74 -8.59 -4.39
C GLU A 53 -21.93 -7.33 -4.11
N THR A 54 -21.57 -7.10 -2.85
CA THR A 54 -20.68 -6.00 -2.45
C THR A 54 -19.27 -6.21 -2.98
N LEU A 55 -18.77 -7.45 -3.00
CA LEU A 55 -17.48 -7.79 -3.63
C LEU A 55 -17.52 -7.53 -5.14
N LEU A 56 -18.58 -7.94 -5.83
CA LEU A 56 -18.74 -7.69 -7.26
C LEU A 56 -18.75 -6.19 -7.57
N ASP A 57 -19.46 -5.40 -6.77
CA ASP A 57 -19.48 -3.94 -6.91
C ASP A 57 -18.09 -3.32 -6.61
N ALA A 58 -17.31 -3.89 -5.69
CA ALA A 58 -15.93 -3.47 -5.44
C ALA A 58 -14.99 -3.81 -6.62
N PHE A 59 -15.09 -5.01 -7.18
CA PHE A 59 -14.30 -5.43 -8.35
C PHE A 59 -14.64 -4.63 -9.61
N ALA A 60 -15.87 -4.16 -9.76
CA ALA A 60 -16.25 -3.29 -10.87
C ALA A 60 -15.45 -1.97 -10.92
N GLY A 61 -14.84 -1.56 -9.81
CA GLY A 61 -13.94 -0.40 -9.75
C GLY A 61 -12.48 -0.70 -10.10
N ALA A 62 -12.10 -1.96 -10.32
CA ALA A 62 -10.74 -2.35 -10.68
C ALA A 62 -10.47 -2.10 -12.17
N ALA A 63 -9.25 -1.65 -12.50
CA ALA A 63 -8.84 -1.48 -13.90
C ALA A 63 -8.70 -2.83 -14.65
N ASP A 64 -8.34 -3.88 -13.93
CA ASP A 64 -8.30 -5.27 -14.39
C ASP A 64 -8.93 -6.16 -13.31
N PRO A 65 -10.25 -6.41 -13.37
CA PRO A 65 -10.97 -7.15 -12.34
C PRO A 65 -10.61 -8.65 -12.30
N ASP A 66 -10.28 -9.27 -13.44
CA ASP A 66 -9.88 -10.68 -13.49
C ASP A 66 -8.55 -10.90 -12.76
N THR A 67 -7.53 -10.08 -13.05
CA THR A 67 -6.23 -10.14 -12.35
C THR A 67 -6.38 -9.80 -10.87
N ALA A 68 -7.18 -8.78 -10.54
CA ALA A 68 -7.45 -8.42 -9.16
C ALA A 68 -8.09 -9.58 -8.40
N LEU A 69 -9.13 -10.22 -8.95
CA LEU A 69 -9.83 -11.32 -8.30
C LEU A 69 -8.91 -12.51 -8.03
N ALA A 70 -8.04 -12.86 -8.99
CA ALA A 70 -7.08 -13.94 -8.80
C ALA A 70 -6.10 -13.65 -7.64
N ARG A 71 -5.54 -12.43 -7.59
CA ARG A 71 -4.58 -12.03 -6.55
C ARG A 71 -5.21 -11.87 -5.17
N LEU A 72 -6.42 -11.33 -5.12
CA LEU A 72 -7.13 -11.12 -3.85
C LEU A 72 -7.72 -12.42 -3.29
N SER A 73 -8.04 -13.39 -4.14
CA SER A 73 -8.35 -14.75 -3.69
C SER A 73 -7.13 -15.40 -3.03
N GLU A 74 -5.94 -15.30 -3.65
CA GLU A 74 -4.68 -15.79 -3.07
C GLU A 74 -4.36 -15.12 -1.72
N LEU A 75 -4.57 -13.80 -1.62
CA LEU A 75 -4.42 -13.06 -0.37
C LEU A 75 -5.40 -13.56 0.70
N ALA A 76 -6.68 -13.75 0.37
CA ALA A 76 -7.70 -14.18 1.31
C ALA A 76 -7.49 -15.63 1.80
N GLU A 77 -6.98 -16.52 0.94
CA GLU A 77 -6.58 -17.87 1.35
C GLU A 77 -5.39 -17.86 2.33
N ARG A 78 -4.43 -16.97 2.11
CA ARG A 78 -3.22 -16.88 2.93
C ARG A 78 -3.41 -16.09 4.23
N CYS A 79 -4.30 -15.10 4.22
CA CYS A 79 -4.56 -14.17 5.31
C CYS A 79 -6.08 -13.97 5.54
N PRO A 80 -6.84 -15.06 5.80
CA PRO A 80 -8.29 -15.02 5.90
C PRO A 80 -8.80 -14.05 6.97
N ASP A 81 -8.18 -14.05 8.15
CA ASP A 81 -8.56 -13.17 9.26
C ASP A 81 -8.45 -11.69 8.89
N LEU A 82 -7.38 -11.29 8.18
CA LEU A 82 -7.19 -9.90 7.74
C LEU A 82 -8.30 -9.51 6.76
N CYS A 83 -8.53 -10.35 5.75
CA CYS A 83 -9.51 -10.09 4.69
C CYS A 83 -10.94 -10.05 5.23
N ALA A 84 -11.28 -10.92 6.19
CA ALA A 84 -12.59 -10.93 6.84
C ALA A 84 -12.82 -9.70 7.75
N GLY A 85 -11.75 -9.01 8.17
CA GLY A 85 -11.82 -7.75 8.91
C GLY A 85 -11.99 -6.50 8.04
N LEU A 86 -12.00 -6.63 6.70
CA LEU A 86 -12.15 -5.50 5.79
C LEU A 86 -13.63 -5.22 5.50
N GLY A 87 -14.03 -3.95 5.59
CA GLY A 87 -15.36 -3.48 5.18
C GLY A 87 -15.46 -3.23 3.68
N ALA A 88 -16.65 -2.83 3.24
CA ALA A 88 -16.93 -2.56 1.81
C ALA A 88 -16.01 -1.49 1.21
N SER A 89 -15.71 -0.43 1.98
CA SER A 89 -14.80 0.65 1.56
C SER A 89 -13.35 0.17 1.37
N GLU A 90 -12.86 -0.64 2.31
CA GLU A 90 -11.52 -1.20 2.26
C GLU A 90 -11.38 -2.19 1.10
N TRP A 91 -12.39 -3.03 0.86
CA TRP A 91 -12.44 -3.90 -0.30
C TRP A 91 -12.45 -3.13 -1.62
N ALA A 92 -13.22 -2.04 -1.72
CA ALA A 92 -13.22 -1.20 -2.91
C ALA A 92 -11.83 -0.59 -3.20
N ARG A 93 -11.11 -0.12 -2.17
CA ARG A 93 -9.72 0.36 -2.29
C ARG A 93 -8.77 -0.77 -2.69
N LEU A 94 -8.92 -1.93 -2.09
CA LEU A 94 -8.07 -3.10 -2.34
C LEU A 94 -8.23 -3.61 -3.78
N CYS A 95 -9.46 -3.69 -4.28
CA CYS A 95 -9.75 -4.05 -5.68
C CYS A 95 -9.15 -3.04 -6.67
N ARG A 96 -9.31 -1.74 -6.40
CA ARG A 96 -8.66 -0.67 -7.20
C ARG A 96 -7.14 -0.83 -7.23
N LEU A 97 -6.52 -0.98 -6.06
CA LEU A 97 -5.08 -1.14 -5.93
C LEU A 97 -4.58 -2.38 -6.68
N ALA A 98 -5.24 -3.53 -6.49
CA ALA A 98 -4.83 -4.78 -7.10
C ALA A 98 -5.02 -4.80 -8.63
N GLY A 99 -6.10 -4.20 -9.12
CA GLY A 99 -6.35 -4.07 -10.56
C GLY A 99 -5.37 -3.11 -11.25
N ALA A 100 -4.92 -2.07 -10.55
CA ALA A 100 -3.97 -1.11 -11.11
C ALA A 100 -2.50 -1.52 -10.91
N SER A 101 -2.18 -2.31 -9.88
CA SER A 101 -0.82 -2.81 -9.60
C SER A 101 -0.83 -4.25 -9.05
N PRO A 102 -0.79 -5.26 -9.94
CA PRO A 102 -0.69 -6.66 -9.53
C PRO A 102 0.55 -6.96 -8.69
N ALA A 103 1.64 -6.21 -8.90
CA ALA A 103 2.88 -6.36 -8.14
C ALA A 103 2.74 -5.90 -6.68
N LEU A 104 1.94 -4.86 -6.41
CA LEU A 104 1.64 -4.44 -5.03
C LEU A 104 0.69 -5.42 -4.35
N ALA A 105 -0.29 -5.98 -5.08
CA ALA A 105 -1.13 -7.06 -4.55
C ALA A 105 -0.28 -8.27 -4.12
N GLU A 106 0.64 -8.73 -4.98
CA GLU A 106 1.56 -9.82 -4.66
C GLU A 106 2.50 -9.49 -3.48
N PHE A 107 2.95 -8.23 -3.39
CA PHE A 107 3.74 -7.76 -2.25
C PHE A 107 2.97 -7.90 -0.92
N PHE A 108 1.71 -7.47 -0.87
CA PHE A 108 0.89 -7.54 0.34
C PHE A 108 0.45 -8.96 0.70
N THR A 109 0.30 -9.86 -0.29
CA THR A 109 0.16 -11.31 -0.01
C THR A 109 1.34 -11.86 0.79
N ARG A 110 2.55 -11.35 0.55
CA ARG A 110 3.75 -11.75 1.30
C ARG A 110 3.99 -10.91 2.57
N ASN A 111 3.50 -9.67 2.61
CA ASN A 111 3.74 -8.69 3.67
C ASN A 111 2.43 -8.02 4.12
N PRO A 112 1.51 -8.74 4.80
CA PRO A 112 0.16 -8.25 5.07
C PRO A 112 0.05 -7.22 6.21
N ARG A 113 1.13 -7.01 6.99
CA ARG A 113 1.09 -6.32 8.30
C ARG A 113 0.42 -4.94 8.28
N ASP A 114 0.74 -4.13 7.28
CA ASP A 114 0.29 -2.73 7.20
C ASP A 114 -0.91 -2.53 6.25
N LEU A 115 -1.36 -3.58 5.58
CA LEU A 115 -2.41 -3.49 4.57
C LEU A 115 -3.73 -2.96 5.14
N ALA A 116 -4.19 -3.51 6.27
CA ALA A 116 -5.46 -3.11 6.86
C ALA A 116 -5.45 -1.64 7.33
N ARG A 117 -4.32 -1.16 7.86
CA ARG A 117 -4.14 0.25 8.23
C ARG A 117 -4.19 1.14 6.99
N LEU A 118 -3.39 0.81 5.97
CA LEU A 118 -3.35 1.53 4.69
C LEU A 118 -4.75 1.70 4.08
N LEU A 119 -5.53 0.61 4.00
CA LEU A 119 -6.87 0.63 3.40
C LEU A 119 -7.86 1.47 4.22
N ARG A 120 -7.76 1.43 5.55
CA ARG A 120 -8.61 2.23 6.42
C ARG A 120 -8.31 3.72 6.34
N ASP A 121 -7.02 4.08 6.32
CA ASP A 121 -6.56 5.46 6.30
C ASP A 121 -6.69 6.08 4.90
N GLY A 122 -6.73 5.23 3.86
CA GLY A 122 -6.96 5.66 2.49
C GLY A 122 -5.73 6.16 1.74
N GLY A 123 -4.54 5.82 2.24
CA GLY A 123 -3.27 6.28 1.68
C GLY A 123 -3.02 7.79 1.87
N ARG A 124 -1.86 8.24 1.40
CA ARG A 124 -1.47 9.65 1.42
C ARG A 124 -0.40 9.90 0.36
N VAL A 125 -0.21 11.17 0.00
CA VAL A 125 0.91 11.62 -0.84
C VAL A 125 1.99 12.14 0.12
N PRO A 126 3.07 11.36 0.40
CA PRO A 126 4.13 11.84 1.28
C PRO A 126 4.89 12.97 0.60
N ASP A 127 5.24 14.01 1.36
CA ASP A 127 6.19 15.00 0.87
C ASP A 127 7.64 14.49 0.93
N ALA A 128 8.57 15.25 0.34
CA ALA A 128 9.98 14.89 0.29
C ALA A 128 10.61 14.65 1.67
N ALA A 129 10.27 15.47 2.66
CA ALA A 129 10.84 15.36 4.00
C ALA A 129 10.28 14.13 4.73
N GLU A 130 8.97 13.87 4.60
CA GLU A 130 8.31 12.69 5.14
C GLU A 130 8.86 11.40 4.52
N ALA A 131 8.95 11.32 3.19
CA ALA A 131 9.47 10.14 2.50
C ALA A 131 10.91 9.84 2.93
N ARG A 132 11.75 10.89 3.02
CA ARG A 132 13.13 10.78 3.48
C ARG A 132 13.22 10.30 4.92
N HIS A 133 12.46 10.91 5.82
CA HIS A 133 12.41 10.53 7.23
C HIS A 133 12.02 9.05 7.40
N GLU A 134 10.96 8.63 6.73
CA GLU A 134 10.40 7.27 6.79
C GLU A 134 11.39 6.21 6.29
N LEU A 135 12.06 6.46 5.16
CA LEU A 135 13.03 5.51 4.59
C LEU A 135 14.35 5.47 5.37
N LEU A 136 14.79 6.59 5.95
CA LEU A 136 15.93 6.61 6.87
C LEU A 136 15.60 5.87 8.17
N ALA A 137 14.42 6.09 8.73
CA ALA A 137 13.95 5.39 9.93
C ALA A 137 13.84 3.88 9.69
N ALA A 138 13.39 3.45 8.50
CA ALA A 138 13.31 2.03 8.14
C ALA A 138 14.67 1.31 8.19
N VAL A 139 15.78 2.01 7.94
CA VAL A 139 17.14 1.46 8.04
C VAL A 139 17.83 1.79 9.38
N GLY A 140 17.08 2.34 10.35
CA GLY A 140 17.59 2.76 11.65
C GLY A 140 18.59 3.91 11.57
N ALA A 141 18.58 4.69 10.49
CA ALA A 141 19.38 5.90 10.38
C ALA A 141 18.64 7.07 11.03
N ALA A 142 19.32 7.77 11.94
CA ALA A 142 18.79 9.01 12.47
C ALA A 142 18.77 10.07 11.36
N ASP A 143 17.60 10.64 11.12
CA ASP A 143 17.48 11.86 10.32
C ASP A 143 17.97 13.05 11.16
N PRO A 144 19.02 13.79 10.75
CA PRO A 144 19.31 15.06 11.39
C PRO A 144 18.16 16.01 11.11
N ILE A 145 17.31 16.23 12.11
CA ILE A 145 16.25 17.24 12.06
C ILE A 145 16.91 18.57 11.65
N PRO A 146 16.42 19.25 10.60
CA PRO A 146 16.89 20.58 10.25
C PRO A 146 16.78 21.50 11.47
N GLY A 147 17.92 21.95 12.01
CA GLY A 147 17.98 22.91 13.12
C GLY A 147 18.47 22.37 14.48
N THR A 148 18.64 21.06 14.69
CA THR A 148 19.24 20.55 15.94
C THR A 148 20.76 20.46 15.81
N VAL A 149 21.43 21.61 15.83
CA VAL A 149 22.86 21.69 16.09
C VAL A 149 23.05 21.46 17.59
N VAL A 150 23.27 20.21 18.01
CA VAL A 150 23.91 19.98 19.31
C VAL A 150 25.40 20.21 19.07
N ALA A 151 25.81 21.47 19.11
CA ALA A 151 27.21 21.82 19.13
C ALA A 151 27.80 21.25 20.42
N ASP A 152 28.63 20.21 20.29
CA ASP A 152 29.55 19.83 21.36
C ASP A 152 30.66 20.92 21.38
N PRO A 153 30.75 21.75 22.43
CA PRO A 153 31.68 22.87 22.47
C PRO A 153 33.16 22.44 22.51
N ALA A 154 33.47 21.14 22.56
CA ALA A 154 34.83 20.62 22.65
C ALA A 154 35.52 20.29 21.30
N VAL A 155 34.83 20.39 20.14
CA VAL A 155 35.39 19.98 18.83
C VAL A 155 35.52 21.16 17.83
N ALA A 156 35.62 22.39 18.34
CA ALA A 156 35.43 23.62 17.58
C ALA A 156 36.61 24.10 16.68
N ASP A 157 37.55 23.23 16.27
CA ASP A 157 38.73 23.66 15.49
C ASP A 157 38.88 23.03 14.09
N ASP A 158 37.90 22.25 13.60
CA ASP A 158 37.90 21.78 12.20
C ASP A 158 36.82 22.52 11.37
N PRO A 159 37.21 23.36 10.39
CA PRO A 159 36.27 24.11 9.55
C PRO A 159 35.38 23.20 8.68
N ALA A 160 35.68 21.90 8.53
CA ALA A 160 34.78 20.94 7.90
C ALA A 160 33.59 20.53 8.79
N VAL A 161 33.71 20.70 10.11
CA VAL A 161 32.70 20.34 11.12
C VAL A 161 31.70 21.49 11.36
N ALA A 162 32.09 22.72 11.05
CA ALA A 162 31.25 23.92 11.24
C ALA A 162 30.04 24.01 10.28
N ALA A 163 30.03 23.24 9.19
CA ALA A 163 28.89 23.09 8.27
C ALA A 163 28.13 21.76 8.50
N GLY A 164 28.20 21.22 9.71
CA GLY A 164 27.88 19.84 10.11
C GLY A 164 26.44 19.36 9.89
N GLN A 165 26.07 19.15 8.63
CA GLN A 165 25.00 18.22 8.28
C GLN A 165 25.46 16.82 8.72
N ARG A 166 24.98 16.33 9.87
CA ARG A 166 25.22 14.94 10.28
C ARG A 166 24.81 14.03 9.13
N VAL A 167 25.72 13.21 8.65
CA VAL A 167 25.44 12.33 7.52
C VAL A 167 24.70 11.10 8.04
N PRO A 168 23.54 10.72 7.49
CA PRO A 168 22.81 9.54 7.99
C PRO A 168 23.62 8.25 7.79
N ILE A 169 23.65 7.42 8.83
CA ILE A 169 24.27 6.09 8.86
C ILE A 169 23.24 5.11 9.41
N ALA A 170 23.01 4.02 8.69
CA ALA A 170 22.08 2.97 9.11
C ALA A 170 22.54 2.24 10.37
N SER A 171 21.61 1.59 11.06
CA SER A 171 21.92 0.78 12.25
C SER A 171 22.61 -0.55 11.89
N SER A 172 22.34 -1.08 10.68
CA SER A 172 22.91 -2.32 10.14
C SER A 172 23.24 -2.17 8.65
N SER A 173 24.19 -2.95 8.16
CA SER A 173 24.55 -3.06 6.74
C SER A 173 24.14 -4.40 6.10
N ASP A 174 23.47 -5.26 6.85
CA ASP A 174 23.06 -6.61 6.45
C ASP A 174 21.79 -6.63 5.59
N GLU A 175 21.37 -7.83 5.17
CA GLU A 175 20.18 -8.03 4.33
C GLU A 175 18.88 -7.55 5.02
N SER A 176 18.86 -7.50 6.37
CA SER A 176 17.68 -7.03 7.10
C SER A 176 17.42 -5.53 6.86
N ALA A 177 18.47 -4.72 6.76
CA ALA A 177 18.35 -3.29 6.46
C ALA A 177 17.81 -3.07 5.03
N TRP A 178 18.30 -3.84 4.06
CA TRP A 178 17.80 -3.78 2.68
C TRP A 178 16.34 -4.26 2.58
N ASN A 179 15.99 -5.32 3.30
CA ASN A 179 14.61 -5.81 3.37
C ASN A 179 13.68 -4.76 3.99
N ALA A 180 14.09 -4.10 5.07
CA ALA A 180 13.31 -3.04 5.72
C ALA A 180 13.10 -1.85 4.77
N LEU A 181 14.15 -1.38 4.10
CA LEU A 181 14.07 -0.32 3.09
C LEU A 181 13.10 -0.67 1.96
N ARG A 182 13.26 -1.86 1.36
CA ARG A 182 12.41 -2.33 0.25
C ARG A 182 10.95 -2.51 0.65
N THR A 183 10.69 -2.85 1.90
CA THR A 183 9.34 -3.02 2.46
C THR A 183 8.70 -1.65 2.66
N ARG A 184 9.36 -0.73 3.39
CA ARG A 184 8.82 0.63 3.64
C ARG A 184 8.63 1.41 2.34
N TYR A 185 9.54 1.28 1.38
CA TYR A 185 9.39 1.90 0.05
C TYR A 185 8.11 1.43 -0.67
N ARG A 186 7.79 0.12 -0.62
CA ARG A 186 6.58 -0.42 -1.26
C ARG A 186 5.31 -0.03 -0.51
N GLU A 187 5.37 0.10 0.81
CA GLU A 187 4.27 0.62 1.62
C GLU A 187 3.98 2.08 1.26
N LEU A 188 5.00 2.95 1.21
CA LEU A 188 4.84 4.35 0.81
C LEU A 188 4.34 4.49 -0.64
N LEU A 189 4.81 3.63 -1.55
CA LEU A 189 4.31 3.57 -2.92
C LEU A 189 2.82 3.17 -2.96
N ALA A 190 2.40 2.24 -2.11
CA ALA A 190 1.00 1.85 -1.99
C ALA A 190 0.15 2.96 -1.34
N GLU A 191 0.66 3.66 -0.33
CA GLU A 191 0.02 4.84 0.26
C GLU A 191 -0.25 5.92 -0.82
N LEU A 192 0.75 6.23 -1.64
CA LEU A 192 0.63 7.18 -2.75
C LEU A 192 -0.42 6.71 -3.77
N MET A 193 -0.35 5.45 -4.18
CA MET A 193 -1.23 4.89 -5.20
C MET A 193 -2.69 4.80 -4.75
N VAL A 194 -2.95 4.41 -3.49
CA VAL A 194 -4.31 4.41 -2.93
C VAL A 194 -4.86 5.83 -2.89
N ALA A 195 -4.07 6.82 -2.45
CA ALA A 195 -4.52 8.21 -2.43
C ALA A 195 -4.87 8.75 -3.83
N ASP A 196 -4.07 8.44 -4.85
CA ASP A 196 -4.33 8.85 -6.24
C ASP A 196 -5.61 8.21 -6.80
N LEU A 197 -5.77 6.89 -6.61
CA LEU A 197 -6.95 6.15 -7.07
C LEU A 197 -8.24 6.61 -6.39
N GLU A 198 -8.17 7.00 -5.11
CA GLU A 198 -9.31 7.53 -4.36
C GLU A 198 -9.75 8.90 -4.84
N ARG A 199 -8.79 9.78 -5.16
CA ARG A 199 -9.09 11.08 -5.77
C ARG A 199 -9.78 10.89 -7.13
N GLY A 200 -9.24 10.00 -7.97
CA GLY A 200 -9.83 9.66 -9.26
C GLY A 200 -11.26 9.12 -9.13
N ALA A 201 -11.51 8.25 -8.15
CA ALA A 201 -12.83 7.68 -7.90
C ALA A 201 -13.85 8.72 -7.38
N ALA A 202 -13.42 9.67 -6.54
CA ALA A 202 -14.31 10.66 -5.92
C ALA A 202 -14.59 11.88 -6.81
N ALA A 203 -13.57 12.40 -7.50
CA ALA A 203 -13.66 13.64 -8.28
C ALA A 203 -13.98 13.41 -9.76
N GLY A 204 -13.85 12.17 -10.25
CA GLY A 204 -13.90 11.87 -11.69
C GLY A 204 -12.70 12.41 -12.47
N GLU A 205 -11.73 13.02 -11.78
CA GLU A 205 -10.49 13.55 -12.33
C GLU A 205 -9.31 13.00 -11.51
N PRO A 206 -8.29 12.41 -12.15
CA PRO A 206 -7.09 11.94 -11.46
C PRO A 206 -6.32 13.11 -10.85
N ALA A 207 -5.42 12.84 -9.89
CA ALA A 207 -4.52 13.88 -9.40
C ALA A 207 -3.73 14.48 -10.58
N PRO A 208 -3.32 15.77 -10.50
CA PRO A 208 -2.45 16.34 -11.51
C PRO A 208 -1.22 15.44 -11.64
N PHE A 209 -0.96 14.92 -12.84
CA PHE A 209 0.18 14.03 -13.11
C PHE A 209 1.50 14.55 -12.52
N ALA A 210 1.69 15.87 -12.51
CA ALA A 210 2.84 16.54 -11.93
C ALA A 210 3.03 16.29 -10.42
N GLU A 211 1.94 16.22 -9.63
CA GLU A 211 2.00 15.97 -8.18
C GLU A 211 2.46 14.53 -7.92
N VAL A 212 1.86 13.55 -8.59
CA VAL A 212 2.23 12.13 -8.45
C VAL A 212 3.67 11.91 -8.93
N ALA A 213 4.06 12.50 -10.06
CA ALA A 213 5.42 12.41 -10.58
C ALA A 213 6.46 13.01 -9.61
N ALA A 214 6.14 14.14 -8.97
CA ALA A 214 7.00 14.75 -7.95
C ALA A 214 7.15 13.82 -6.73
N ALA A 215 6.04 13.31 -6.18
CA ALA A 215 6.08 12.40 -5.05
C ALA A 215 6.87 11.11 -5.33
N LEU A 216 6.76 10.55 -6.54
CA LEU A 216 7.56 9.40 -6.96
C LEU A 216 9.06 9.73 -7.04
N SER A 217 9.40 10.91 -7.55
CA SER A 217 10.79 11.39 -7.60
C SER A 217 11.38 11.62 -6.21
N ASP A 218 10.58 12.16 -5.30
CA ASP A 218 10.97 12.38 -3.90
C ASP A 218 11.17 11.05 -3.17
N LEU A 219 10.26 10.08 -3.37
CA LEU A 219 10.40 8.74 -2.81
C LEU A 219 11.65 8.01 -3.35
N ALA A 220 11.97 8.18 -4.63
CA ALA A 220 13.19 7.65 -5.22
C ALA A 220 14.45 8.30 -4.62
N SER A 221 14.44 9.63 -4.44
CA SER A 221 15.53 10.37 -3.79
C SER A 221 15.75 9.89 -2.35
N ALA A 222 14.66 9.75 -1.58
CA ALA A 222 14.68 9.20 -0.23
C ALA A 222 15.25 7.77 -0.17
N ALA A 223 14.92 6.92 -1.13
CA ALA A 223 15.44 5.56 -1.20
C ALA A 223 16.95 5.53 -1.49
N LEU A 224 17.46 6.44 -2.33
CA LEU A 224 18.89 6.60 -2.58
C LEU A 224 19.63 7.05 -1.32
N GLU A 225 19.07 8.01 -0.57
CA GLU A 225 19.66 8.47 0.68
C GLU A 225 19.72 7.36 1.74
N ALA A 226 18.64 6.59 1.91
CA ALA A 226 18.61 5.45 2.82
C ALA A 226 19.59 4.35 2.38
N GLY A 227 19.66 4.03 1.08
CA GLY A 227 20.65 3.10 0.55
C GLY A 227 22.09 3.56 0.80
N LEU A 228 22.37 4.85 0.70
CA LEU A 228 23.67 5.43 1.00
C LEU A 228 23.99 5.36 2.51
N ALA A 229 22.99 5.52 3.38
CA ALA A 229 23.15 5.33 4.83
C ALA A 229 23.56 3.88 5.18
N VAL A 230 22.96 2.89 4.52
CA VAL A 230 23.33 1.46 4.65
C VAL A 230 24.74 1.21 4.12
N ALA A 231 25.09 1.78 2.96
CA ALA A 231 26.43 1.66 2.39
C ALA A 231 27.52 2.27 3.30
N ARG A 232 27.24 3.39 3.96
CA ARG A 232 28.15 4.01 4.94
C ARG A 232 28.36 3.14 6.17
N ARG A 233 27.29 2.52 6.71
CA ARG A 233 27.39 1.56 7.82
C ARG A 233 28.33 0.42 7.47
N ARG A 234 28.25 -0.11 6.24
CA ARG A 234 29.14 -1.17 5.75
C ARG A 234 30.62 -0.80 5.74
N LEU A 235 30.97 0.47 5.52
CA LEU A 235 32.37 0.93 5.53
C LEU A 235 32.93 1.07 6.95
N LEU A 236 32.07 1.06 7.96
CA LEU A 236 32.42 1.17 9.36
C LEU A 236 32.41 -0.19 10.09
N ASP A 237 31.92 -1.23 9.43
CA ASP A 237 31.95 -2.64 9.88
C ASP A 237 33.27 -3.31 9.47
#